data_AF-A0ABD3ERL9-F1
#
_entry.id   AF-A0ABD3ERL9-F1
#
_cell.length_a   1.000
_cell.length_b   1.000
_cell.length_c   1.000
_cell.angle_alpha   90.00
_cell.angle_beta   90.00
_cell.angle_gamma   90.00
#
_symmetry.space_group_name_H-M   'P 1'
#
loop_
_entity.id
_entity.type
_entity.pdbx_description
1 polymer ?
#
loop_
_entity_poly.entity_id
_entity_poly.type
_entity_poly.pdbx_seq_one_letter_code
_entity_poly.pdbx_strand_id
1 'polypeptide(L)'
;MLEKPNSRGNHPNAVSFLTWAAYGVLPSVSKLSAGQARYHFLSGYTAKVAGTERGIMEPQVTFSTCFGGAIMTLHPTECADLLKKKLQEHNTHVYQINTGWTGGVYSVGKRMKLSFTSKCVDAVTSKMPFSMDRIDTSTVPPPRSKISTLQALPPVPALVSRP
;
A
#
# COMPACT_ATOMS: atom_id res chain seq x y z
N MET A 1 1.98 21.58 -33.84
CA MET A 1 2.70 21.10 -32.64
C MET A 1 1.86 21.46 -31.43
N LEU A 2 1.17 20.49 -30.81
CA LEU A 2 0.45 20.72 -29.56
C LEU A 2 1.48 20.69 -28.42
N GLU A 3 1.63 21.82 -27.73
CA GLU A 3 2.49 21.93 -26.56
C GLU A 3 1.95 20.98 -25.48
N LYS A 4 2.79 20.02 -25.04
CA LYS A 4 2.41 19.07 -23.99
C LYS A 4 2.16 19.87 -22.71
N PRO A 5 1.02 19.71 -22.02
CA PRO A 5 0.83 20.35 -20.73
C PRO A 5 1.95 19.90 -19.78
N ASN A 6 2.52 20.86 -19.03
CA ASN A 6 3.53 20.57 -18.02
C ASN A 6 2.96 19.55 -17.03
N SER A 7 3.52 18.33 -17.00
CA SER A 7 3.07 17.21 -16.15
C SER A 7 3.49 17.41 -14.68
N ARG A 8 3.11 18.53 -14.08
CA ARG A 8 3.42 18.92 -12.70
C ARG A 8 2.12 19.29 -11.97
N GLY A 9 1.99 18.83 -10.73
CA GLY A 9 0.91 19.21 -9.82
C GLY A 9 1.44 19.89 -8.56
N ASN A 10 0.52 20.35 -7.72
CA ASN A 10 0.84 20.82 -6.37
C ASN A 10 1.27 19.66 -5.45
N HIS A 11 1.74 19.99 -4.25
CA HIS A 11 2.03 18.99 -3.23
C HIS A 11 0.78 18.14 -2.92
N PRO A 12 0.94 16.81 -2.80
CA PRO A 12 -0.20 15.92 -2.61
C PRO A 12 -0.80 16.09 -1.22
N ASN A 13 -2.12 16.15 -1.15
CA ASN A 13 -2.85 16.09 0.13
C ASN A 13 -2.91 14.65 0.68
N ALA A 14 -2.81 13.65 -0.20
CA ALA A 14 -2.82 12.23 0.15
C ALA A 14 -1.80 11.43 -0.67
N VAL A 15 -1.14 10.47 -0.02
CA VAL A 15 -0.26 9.47 -0.65
C VAL A 15 -0.82 8.09 -0.36
N SER A 16 -0.89 7.23 -1.38
CA SER A 16 -1.38 5.86 -1.25
C SER A 16 -0.28 4.84 -1.55
N PHE A 17 -0.04 3.92 -0.63
CA PHE A 17 0.77 2.72 -0.85
C PHE A 17 -0.12 1.59 -1.32
N LEU A 18 0.16 1.06 -2.50
CA LEU A 18 -0.56 -0.06 -3.07
C LEU A 18 0.19 -1.35 -2.71
N THR A 19 -0.44 -2.21 -1.92
CA THR A 19 0.13 -3.49 -1.50
C THR A 19 -0.70 -4.63 -2.06
N TRP A 20 -0.07 -5.53 -2.81
CA TRP A 20 -0.71 -6.80 -3.15
C TRP A 20 -0.50 -7.80 -2.01
N ALA A 21 -1.47 -7.91 -1.10
CA ALA A 21 -1.37 -8.82 0.03
C ALA A 21 -1.83 -10.24 -0.37
N ALA A 22 -0.91 -11.20 -0.41
CA ALA A 22 -1.24 -12.57 -0.79
C ALA A 22 -2.00 -13.36 0.29
N TYR A 23 -1.86 -12.97 1.56
CA TYR A 23 -2.35 -13.76 2.71
C TYR A 23 -3.72 -13.35 3.25
N GLY A 24 -4.32 -12.26 2.74
CA GLY A 24 -5.64 -11.80 3.22
C GLY A 24 -5.68 -11.28 4.66
N VAL A 25 -4.52 -10.88 5.19
CA VAL A 25 -4.36 -10.37 6.57
C VAL A 25 -4.51 -8.86 6.63
N LEU A 26 -4.15 -8.14 5.55
CA LEU A 26 -4.21 -6.69 5.53
C LEU A 26 -5.66 -6.21 5.37
N PRO A 27 -6.08 -5.20 6.15
CA PRO A 27 -7.34 -4.51 5.91
C PRO A 27 -7.33 -3.88 4.52
N SER A 28 -8.53 -3.61 4.00
CA SER A 28 -8.69 -3.09 2.63
C SER A 28 -8.09 -1.70 2.46
N VAL A 29 -8.26 -0.83 3.47
CA VAL A 29 -7.66 0.49 3.55
C VAL A 29 -7.21 0.74 5.00
N SER A 30 -6.07 1.40 5.18
CA SER A 30 -5.60 1.85 6.48
C SER A 30 -4.99 3.25 6.37
N LYS A 31 -5.39 4.15 7.27
CA LYS A 31 -4.71 5.44 7.44
C LYS A 31 -3.46 5.22 8.29
N LEU A 32 -2.31 5.66 7.80
CA LEU A 32 -1.03 5.48 8.47
C LEU A 32 -0.59 6.76 9.18
N SER A 33 -0.01 6.62 10.37
CA SER A 33 0.80 7.68 10.97
C SER A 33 2.11 7.87 10.20
N ALA A 34 2.81 9.00 10.38
CA ALA A 34 4.08 9.26 9.70
C ALA A 34 5.15 8.19 9.99
N GLY A 35 5.19 7.65 11.22
CA GLY A 35 6.10 6.56 11.60
C GLY A 35 5.75 5.25 10.88
N GLN A 36 4.46 4.90 10.83
CA GLN A 36 3.99 3.74 10.08
C GLN A 36 4.22 3.90 8.57
N ALA A 37 4.03 5.09 8.02
CA ALA A 37 4.31 5.38 6.62
C ALA A 37 5.78 5.11 6.29
N ARG A 38 6.71 5.61 7.11
CA ARG A 38 8.14 5.32 6.97
C ARG A 38 8.43 3.81 7.04
N TYR A 39 7.84 3.12 8.02
CA TYR A 39 8.01 1.68 8.19
C TYR A 39 7.54 0.90 6.97
N HIS A 40 6.29 1.11 6.54
CA HIS A 40 5.71 0.41 5.39
C HIS A 40 6.40 0.76 4.07
N PHE A 41 6.87 1.99 3.93
CA PHE A 41 7.68 2.40 2.78
C PHE A 41 9.01 1.65 2.75
N LEU A 42 9.72 1.56 3.87
CA LEU A 42 10.97 0.79 3.95
C LEU A 42 10.74 -0.70 3.74
N SER A 43 9.72 -1.28 4.36
CA SER A 43 9.42 -2.71 4.19
C SER A 43 8.98 -3.04 2.77
N GLY A 44 8.13 -2.21 2.17
CA GLY A 44 7.65 -2.42 0.80
C GLY A 44 6.99 -3.78 0.58
N TYR A 45 6.24 -4.25 1.60
CA TYR A 45 5.54 -5.52 1.53
C TYR A 45 4.51 -5.50 0.39
N THR A 46 4.67 -6.41 -0.56
CA THR A 46 3.80 -6.59 -1.73
C THR A 46 4.02 -7.99 -2.32
N ALA A 47 3.61 -8.21 -3.57
CA ALA A 47 4.02 -9.37 -4.34
C ALA A 47 4.51 -8.99 -5.72
N LYS A 48 5.45 -9.79 -6.22
CA LYS A 48 5.75 -9.84 -7.65
C LYS A 48 4.66 -10.64 -8.33
N VAL A 49 4.16 -10.15 -9.45
CA VAL A 49 3.07 -10.79 -10.18
C VAL A 49 3.58 -11.32 -11.52
N ALA A 50 2.83 -12.24 -12.11
CA ALA A 50 3.21 -12.89 -13.36
C ALA A 50 3.57 -11.85 -14.45
N GLY A 51 4.73 -12.04 -15.09
CA GLY A 51 5.19 -11.20 -16.20
C GLY A 51 5.92 -9.90 -15.82
N THR A 52 6.08 -9.56 -14.54
CA THR A 52 6.87 -8.37 -14.16
C THR A 52 8.38 -8.60 -14.19
N GLU A 53 8.83 -9.83 -13.96
CA GLU A 53 10.23 -10.24 -14.06
C GLU A 53 10.34 -11.62 -14.72
N ARG A 54 11.51 -11.91 -15.31
CA ARG A 54 11.76 -13.20 -15.97
C ARG A 54 11.63 -14.35 -14.98
N GLY A 55 10.79 -15.32 -15.29
CA GLY A 55 10.60 -16.53 -14.46
C GLY A 55 9.50 -16.44 -13.40
N ILE A 56 8.77 -15.32 -13.30
CA ILE A 56 7.64 -15.19 -12.37
C ILE A 56 6.35 -15.57 -13.09
N MET A 57 5.79 -16.73 -12.73
CA MET A 57 4.52 -17.26 -13.26
C MET A 57 3.37 -17.21 -12.26
N GLU A 58 3.67 -17.35 -10.97
CA GLU A 58 2.70 -17.23 -9.88
C GLU A 58 3.07 -16.06 -8.95
N PRO A 59 2.09 -15.45 -8.25
CA PRO A 59 2.38 -14.34 -7.36
C PRO A 59 3.30 -14.74 -6.21
N GLN A 60 4.44 -14.05 -6.09
CA GLN A 60 5.42 -14.30 -5.03
C GLN A 60 5.46 -13.12 -4.06
N VAL A 61 5.25 -13.41 -2.78
CA VAL A 61 5.37 -12.40 -1.71
C VAL A 61 6.78 -11.86 -1.67
N THR A 62 6.91 -10.54 -1.58
CA THR A 62 8.21 -9.88 -1.54
C THR A 62 8.18 -8.63 -0.66
N PHE A 63 9.37 -8.21 -0.24
CA PHE A 63 9.63 -6.94 0.44
C PHE A 63 10.48 -6.10 -0.50
N SER A 64 9.83 -5.29 -1.34
CA SER A 64 10.49 -4.41 -2.30
C SER A 64 10.65 -3.03 -1.70
N THR A 65 11.81 -2.75 -1.11
CA THR A 65 12.11 -1.49 -0.42
C THR A 65 11.62 -0.28 -1.23
N CYS A 66 10.93 0.65 -0.56
CA CYS A 66 10.30 1.83 -1.15
C CYS A 66 9.29 1.54 -2.29
N PHE A 67 8.76 0.31 -2.37
CA PHE A 67 7.92 -0.20 -3.46
C PHE A 67 8.59 -0.19 -4.84
N GLY A 68 9.91 -0.05 -4.90
CA GLY A 68 10.66 0.14 -6.14
C GLY A 68 12.12 -0.24 -6.03
N GLY A 69 12.48 -1.15 -5.12
CA GLY A 69 13.88 -1.46 -4.80
C GLY A 69 14.74 -1.82 -6.02
N ALA A 70 14.16 -2.42 -7.06
CA ALA A 70 14.84 -2.75 -8.31
C ALA A 70 15.38 -1.54 -9.10
N ILE A 71 14.86 -0.33 -8.86
CA ILE A 71 15.24 0.89 -9.59
C ILE A 71 15.82 1.98 -8.68
N MET A 72 16.02 1.68 -7.39
CA MET A 72 16.55 2.66 -6.43
C MET A 72 18.06 2.79 -6.56
N THR A 73 18.53 4.04 -6.66
CA THR A 73 19.96 4.38 -6.64
C THR A 73 20.43 4.89 -5.29
N LEU A 74 19.55 5.55 -4.53
CA LEU A 74 19.81 6.08 -3.19
C LEU A 74 19.56 5.03 -2.10
N HIS A 75 20.18 5.22 -0.94
CA HIS A 75 19.97 4.33 0.18
C HIS A 75 18.51 4.41 0.68
N PRO A 76 17.82 3.29 0.93
CA PRO A 76 16.39 3.30 1.26
C PRO A 76 16.00 4.17 2.45
N THR A 77 16.87 4.26 3.47
CA THR A 77 16.62 5.11 4.64
C THR A 77 16.60 6.60 4.29
N GLU A 78 17.45 7.05 3.37
CA GLU A 78 17.47 8.45 2.93
C GLU A 78 16.17 8.79 2.20
N CYS A 79 15.70 7.91 1.31
CA CYS A 79 14.42 8.10 0.64
C CYS A 79 13.25 8.11 1.63
N ALA A 80 13.27 7.22 2.64
CA ALA A 80 12.22 7.14 3.65
C ALA A 80 12.19 8.37 4.58
N ASP A 81 13.36 8.91 4.93
CA ASP A 81 13.49 10.12 5.75
C ASP A 81 13.07 11.37 4.96
N LEU A 82 13.42 11.44 3.67
CA LEU A 82 12.95 12.49 2.77
C LEU A 82 11.42 12.46 2.62
N LEU A 83 10.84 11.26 2.42
CA LEU A 83 9.40 11.08 2.37
C LEU A 83 8.74 11.56 3.67
N LYS A 84 9.23 11.12 4.82
CA LYS A 84 8.71 11.54 6.13
C LYS A 84 8.75 13.06 6.28
N LYS A 85 9.87 13.70 5.94
CA LYS A 85 10.02 15.16 5.99
C LYS A 85 8.98 15.86 5.12
N LYS A 86 8.80 15.41 3.88
CA LYS A 86 7.81 16.00 2.95
C LYS A 86 6.38 15.82 3.41
N LEU A 87 6.04 14.66 3.97
CA LEU A 87 4.70 14.41 4.52
C LEU A 87 4.38 15.38 5.67
N GLN A 88 5.36 15.64 6.55
CA GLN A 88 5.22 16.57 7.67
C GLN A 88 5.14 18.03 7.20
N GLU A 89 6.01 18.45 6.27
CA GLU A 89 6.02 19.81 5.71
C GLU A 89 4.69 20.20 5.05
N HIS A 90 4.01 19.25 4.41
CA HIS A 90 2.80 19.51 3.64
C HIS A 90 1.51 18.99 4.30
N ASN A 91 1.58 18.48 5.53
CA ASN A 91 0.46 17.86 6.24
C ASN A 91 -0.27 16.78 5.42
N THR A 92 0.49 16.05 4.60
CA THR A 92 -0.02 15.03 3.70
C THR A 92 -0.43 13.77 4.48
N HIS A 93 -1.63 13.26 4.19
CA HIS A 93 -2.09 12.00 4.77
C HIS A 93 -1.57 10.79 3.98
N VAL A 94 -1.20 9.71 4.68
CA VAL A 94 -0.76 8.47 4.03
C VAL A 94 -1.76 7.37 4.27
N TYR A 95 -2.05 6.61 3.23
CA TYR A 95 -2.96 5.47 3.27
C TYR A 95 -2.27 4.24 2.67
N GLN A 96 -2.57 3.08 3.22
CA GLN A 96 -2.23 1.80 2.62
C GLN A 96 -3.52 1.18 2.07
N ILE A 97 -3.49 0.76 0.79
CA ILE A 97 -4.60 0.13 0.10
C ILE A 97 -4.18 -1.28 -0.30
N ASN A 98 -4.90 -2.28 0.19
CA ASN A 98 -4.73 -3.65 -0.27
C ASN A 98 -5.33 -3.77 -1.68
N THR A 99 -4.58 -4.33 -2.61
CA THR A 99 -5.02 -4.63 -3.99
C THR A 99 -4.91 -6.12 -4.32
N GLY A 100 -4.51 -6.92 -3.33
CA GLY A 100 -4.37 -8.36 -3.38
C GLY A 100 -5.61 -9.09 -2.91
N TRP A 101 -5.41 -10.09 -2.07
CA TRP A 101 -6.46 -10.98 -1.58
C TRP A 101 -6.97 -10.54 -0.21
N THR A 102 -8.23 -10.85 0.06
CA THR A 102 -8.90 -10.70 1.35
C THR A 102 -9.71 -11.95 1.69
N GLY A 103 -10.03 -12.16 2.97
CA GLY A 103 -10.81 -13.30 3.45
C GLY A 103 -10.10 -14.66 3.38
N GLY A 104 -8.81 -14.68 3.05
CA GLY A 104 -8.01 -15.89 2.92
C GLY A 104 -6.74 -15.67 2.09
N VAL A 105 -5.89 -16.71 2.04
CA VAL A 105 -4.66 -16.72 1.23
C VAL A 105 -4.98 -16.85 -0.26
N TYR A 106 -3.97 -16.63 -1.12
CA TYR A 106 -4.02 -16.95 -2.55
C TYR A 106 -4.58 -18.38 -2.74
N SER A 107 -5.51 -18.56 -3.70
CA SER A 107 -6.34 -19.75 -3.95
C SER A 107 -7.58 -19.98 -3.05
N VAL A 108 -7.63 -19.42 -1.84
CA VAL A 108 -8.75 -19.62 -0.88
C VAL A 108 -9.60 -18.36 -0.70
N GLY A 109 -8.96 -17.19 -0.59
CA GLY A 109 -9.63 -15.92 -0.37
C GLY A 109 -10.36 -15.41 -1.63
N LYS A 110 -10.60 -14.11 -1.70
CA LYS A 110 -10.99 -13.44 -2.95
C LYS A 110 -10.09 -12.25 -3.20
N ARG A 111 -9.63 -12.09 -4.45
CA ARG A 111 -8.96 -10.85 -4.86
C ARG A 111 -9.93 -9.68 -4.72
N MET A 112 -9.41 -8.54 -4.25
CA MET A 112 -10.19 -7.32 -4.16
C MET A 112 -10.69 -6.90 -5.55
N LYS A 113 -11.99 -6.60 -5.65
CA LYS A 113 -12.60 -6.15 -6.90
C LYS A 113 -12.02 -4.78 -7.27
N LEU A 114 -11.69 -4.60 -8.55
CA LEU A 114 -11.19 -3.32 -9.06
C LEU A 114 -12.16 -2.17 -8.73
N SER A 115 -13.47 -2.37 -8.89
CA SER A 115 -14.49 -1.37 -8.55
C SER A 115 -14.45 -0.93 -7.09
N PHE A 116 -14.07 -1.84 -6.18
CA PHE A 116 -13.91 -1.51 -4.78
C PHE A 116 -12.60 -0.74 -4.54
N THR A 117 -11.49 -1.19 -5.11
CA THR A 117 -10.19 -0.51 -5.01
C THR A 117 -10.25 0.91 -5.60
N SER A 118 -10.93 1.10 -6.73
CA SER A 118 -11.15 2.44 -7.33
C SER A 118 -11.90 3.36 -6.37
N LYS A 119 -13.00 2.89 -5.75
CA LYS A 119 -13.72 3.66 -4.72
C LYS A 119 -12.84 4.01 -3.52
N CYS A 120 -11.94 3.12 -3.12
CA CYS A 120 -10.97 3.40 -2.05
C CYS A 120 -10.01 4.53 -2.43
N VAL A 121 -9.47 4.49 -3.65
CA VAL A 121 -8.62 5.56 -4.18
C VAL A 121 -9.40 6.88 -4.25
N ASP A 122 -10.62 6.86 -4.78
CA ASP A 122 -11.47 8.05 -4.86
C ASP A 122 -11.75 8.64 -3.47
N ALA A 123 -12.05 7.80 -2.48
CA ALA A 123 -12.28 8.23 -1.11
C ALA A 123 -11.03 8.87 -0.48
N VAL A 124 -9.85 8.30 -0.72
CA VAL A 124 -8.56 8.78 -0.21
C VAL A 124 -8.11 10.07 -0.89
N THR A 125 -8.37 10.21 -2.19
CA THR A 125 -7.97 11.37 -2.98
C THR A 125 -9.01 12.50 -2.96
N SER A 126 -10.23 12.22 -2.51
CA SER A 126 -11.27 13.24 -2.35
C SER A 126 -10.80 14.36 -1.40
N LYS A 127 -11.23 15.60 -1.67
CA LYS A 127 -10.99 16.75 -0.77
C LYS A 127 -11.78 16.68 0.54
N MET A 128 -12.57 15.62 0.73
CA MET A 128 -13.40 15.43 1.91
C MET A 128 -12.63 14.61 2.95
N PRO A 129 -12.94 14.76 4.25
CA PRO A 129 -12.35 13.89 5.27
C PRO A 129 -12.66 12.43 4.94
N PHE A 130 -11.61 11.60 4.96
CA PHE A 130 -11.74 10.15 4.77
C PHE A 130 -12.71 9.58 5.81
N SER A 131 -13.79 8.97 5.35
CA SER A 131 -14.77 8.27 6.17
C SER A 131 -14.96 6.87 5.59
N MET A 132 -14.73 5.87 6.44
CA MET A 132 -14.87 4.46 6.06
C MET A 132 -16.33 4.10 5.76
N ASP A 133 -17.29 4.82 6.34
CA ASP A 133 -18.74 4.66 6.10
C ASP A 133 -19.14 4.98 4.65
N ARG A 134 -18.29 5.71 3.92
CA ARG A 134 -18.51 6.02 2.50
C ARG A 134 -18.08 4.91 1.56
N ILE A 135 -17.35 3.92 2.08
CA ILE A 135 -16.88 2.78 1.31
C ILE A 135 -17.78 1.60 1.66
N ASP A 136 -18.61 1.18 0.70
CA ASP A 136 -19.43 -0.03 0.85
C ASP A 136 -18.55 -1.28 0.95
N THR A 137 -18.27 -1.68 2.19
CA THR A 137 -17.46 -2.85 2.54
C THR A 137 -18.25 -4.16 2.49
N SER A 138 -19.57 -4.14 2.25
CA SER A 138 -20.41 -5.36 2.23
C SER A 138 -19.96 -6.38 1.18
N THR A 139 -19.33 -5.91 0.12
CA THR A 139 -18.85 -6.75 -0.99
C THR A 139 -17.45 -7.30 -0.78
N VAL A 140 -16.77 -6.91 0.31
CA VAL A 140 -15.40 -7.29 0.62
C VAL A 140 -15.39 -8.24 1.81
N PRO A 141 -14.89 -9.48 1.63
CA PRO A 141 -14.72 -10.40 2.74
C PRO A 141 -13.92 -9.74 3.88
N PRO A 142 -14.37 -9.83 5.14
CA PRO A 142 -13.64 -9.26 6.26
C PRO A 142 -12.24 -9.90 6.37
N PRO A 143 -11.23 -9.16 6.86
CA PRO A 143 -9.91 -9.71 7.10
C PRO A 143 -10.00 -10.93 8.03
N ARG A 144 -9.12 -11.92 7.82
CA ARG A 144 -9.09 -13.13 8.66
C ARG A 144 -8.57 -12.84 10.07
N SER A 145 -7.78 -11.79 10.25
CA SER A 145 -7.31 -11.33 11.56
C SER A 145 -8.40 -10.51 12.26
N LYS A 146 -8.64 -10.77 13.55
CA LYS A 146 -9.46 -9.91 14.44
C LYS A 146 -8.78 -8.57 14.77
N ILE A 147 -7.75 -8.17 14.03
CA ILE A 147 -6.99 -6.95 14.29
C ILE A 147 -7.82 -5.79 13.76
N SER A 148 -8.33 -4.97 14.69
CA SER A 148 -9.11 -3.77 14.38
C SER A 148 -8.38 -2.87 13.39
N THR A 149 -9.12 -2.39 12.40
CA THR A 149 -8.72 -1.57 11.24
C THR A 149 -7.96 -0.27 11.56
N LEU A 150 -7.66 0.03 12.84
CA LEU A 150 -7.08 1.28 13.31
C LEU A 150 -5.84 1.14 14.21
N GLN A 151 -5.41 -0.07 14.59
CA GLN A 151 -4.22 -0.25 15.41
C GLN A 151 -3.36 -1.44 14.93
N ALA A 152 -2.16 -1.10 14.48
CA ALA A 152 -0.93 -1.89 14.42
C ALA A 152 -1.01 -3.39 14.05
N LEU A 153 -0.37 -3.74 12.93
CA LEU A 153 0.29 -5.04 12.85
C LEU A 153 1.44 -5.09 13.89
N PRO A 154 1.68 -6.23 14.56
CA PRO A 154 2.85 -6.41 15.41
C PRO A 154 4.14 -6.31 14.58
N PRO A 155 5.31 -6.04 15.20
CA PRO A 155 6.58 -6.08 14.50
C PRO A 155 6.76 -7.47 13.87
N VAL A 156 7.07 -7.47 12.57
CA VAL A 156 7.28 -8.69 11.78
C VAL A 156 8.18 -9.67 12.54
N PRO A 157 7.79 -10.95 12.71
CA PRO A 157 8.68 -11.94 13.29
C PRO A 157 9.89 -12.12 12.37
N ALA A 158 11.06 -12.31 12.98
CA ALA A 158 12.37 -12.45 12.36
C ALA A 158 12.43 -13.52 11.26
N LEU A 159 11.95 -13.20 10.06
CA LEU A 159 12.20 -13.94 8.82
C LEU A 159 13.34 -13.33 7.99
N VAL A 160 13.98 -12.28 8.51
CA VAL A 160 15.32 -11.84 8.11
C VAL A 160 16.31 -12.36 9.14
N SER A 161 16.46 -13.68 9.22
CA SER A 161 17.67 -14.28 9.76
C SER A 161 17.77 -15.74 9.34
N ARG A 162 18.42 -15.98 8.19
CA ARG A 162 19.53 -16.94 7.97
C ARG A 162 19.62 -17.31 6.46
N PRO A 163 20.83 -17.64 5.99
CA PRO A 163 21.29 -17.46 4.60
C PRO A 163 20.58 -18.33 3.56
#